data_AF-A0A969CZK6-F1
#
_entry.id   AF-A0A969CZK6-F1
#
_cell.length_a   1.000
_cell.length_b   1.000
_cell.length_c   1.000
_cell.angle_alpha   90.00
_cell.angle_beta   90.00
_cell.angle_gamma   90.00
#
_symmetry.space_group_name_H-M   'P 1'
#
loop_
_entity.id
_entity.type
_entity.pdbx_description
1 polymer ?
#
loop_
_entity_poly.entity_id
_entity_poly.type
_entity_poly.pdbx_seq_one_letter_code
_entity_poly.pdbx_strand_id
1 'polypeptide(L)'
;MHESLLHFLWKHQLISPSGLSTAQGQAVQVFRSGHANHHAGPDFLESRVNIDGLEWNGAVEIHLRSSDWVRHRHSQDPAYETVVLHVVWEHDQDLTRADGSLMPVLELRQRVDPALVQRCLQLINHLEAIPCQRQIGMVKEITILSTLDKMALERLERKARSLVLPMQERCQGDWEETAYADPRFELLLLCRKVCANREQADFIWQYYSNQINICLTHDDGYDVIQLGSITPWLKLEAIHSITT
;
A
#
# COMPACT_ATOMS: atom_id res chain seq x y z
N MET A 1 13.60 16.36 -8.14
CA MET A 1 13.38 15.00 -7.62
C MET A 1 12.66 15.13 -6.29
N HIS A 2 11.78 14.19 -5.93
CA HIS A 2 11.02 14.24 -4.67
C HIS A 2 11.55 13.18 -3.69
N GLU A 3 11.56 13.49 -2.39
CA GLU A 3 11.96 12.54 -1.34
C GLU A 3 11.07 11.30 -1.32
N SER A 4 9.78 11.44 -1.62
CA SER A 4 8.86 10.31 -1.78
C SER A 4 9.35 9.23 -2.76
N LEU A 5 10.10 9.61 -3.80
CA LEU A 5 10.74 8.66 -4.69
C LEU A 5 11.90 7.91 -4.01
N LEU A 6 12.72 8.60 -3.22
CA LEU A 6 13.79 7.95 -2.45
C LEU A 6 13.21 6.97 -1.42
N HIS A 7 12.12 7.33 -0.74
CA HIS A 7 11.42 6.43 0.18
C HIS A 7 10.93 5.19 -0.57
N PHE A 8 10.37 5.35 -1.77
CA PHE A 8 9.94 4.22 -2.60
C PHE A 8 11.12 3.32 -3.00
N LEU A 9 12.23 3.91 -3.47
CA LEU A 9 13.43 3.17 -3.87
C LEU A 9 14.03 2.41 -2.68
N TRP A 10 14.09 3.04 -1.50
CA TRP A 10 14.57 2.42 -0.28
C TRP A 10 13.64 1.31 0.22
N LYS A 11 12.33 1.58 0.35
CA LYS A 11 11.34 0.62 0.83
C LYS A 11 11.33 -0.68 0.02
N HIS A 12 11.46 -0.55 -1.30
CA HIS A 12 11.44 -1.70 -2.22
C HIS A 12 12.85 -2.21 -2.57
N GLN A 13 13.89 -1.64 -1.96
CA GLN A 13 15.30 -1.99 -2.21
C GLN A 13 15.63 -2.01 -3.71
N LEU A 14 15.13 -1.03 -4.45
CA LEU A 14 15.37 -0.85 -5.89
C LEU A 14 16.71 -0.12 -6.15
N ILE A 15 17.72 -0.50 -5.38
CA ILE A 15 19.09 0.00 -5.43
C ILE A 15 20.01 -1.17 -5.77
N SER A 16 21.12 -0.91 -6.44
CA SER A 16 22.11 -1.95 -6.76
C SER A 16 22.73 -2.47 -5.46
N PRO A 17 22.51 -3.73 -5.07
CA PRO A 17 22.91 -4.21 -3.75
C PRO A 17 24.42 -4.46 -3.62
N SER A 18 25.11 -4.63 -4.75
CA SER A 18 26.54 -4.94 -4.77
C SER A 18 27.41 -3.71 -4.53
N GLY A 19 28.30 -3.80 -3.55
CA GLY A 19 29.32 -2.78 -3.29
C GLY A 19 28.76 -1.46 -2.79
N LEU A 20 27.65 -1.49 -2.03
CA LEU A 20 27.17 -0.32 -1.30
C LEU A 20 28.23 0.09 -0.26
N SER A 21 28.45 1.38 -0.15
CA SER A 21 29.40 1.96 0.80
C SER A 21 28.88 3.31 1.28
N THR A 22 29.23 3.69 2.49
CA THR A 22 28.99 5.05 2.98
C THR A 22 29.86 6.06 2.21
N ALA A 23 29.56 7.35 2.34
CA ALA A 23 30.39 8.44 1.84
C ALA A 23 31.83 8.38 2.40
N GLN A 24 32.00 7.78 3.58
CA GLN A 24 33.31 7.55 4.23
C GLN A 24 34.00 6.26 3.75
N GLY A 25 33.41 5.52 2.81
CA GLY A 25 33.98 4.30 2.24
C GLY A 25 33.72 3.02 3.04
N GLN A 26 32.92 3.07 4.10
CA GLN A 26 32.57 1.89 4.91
C GLN A 26 31.60 1.01 4.14
N ALA A 27 31.85 -0.31 4.09
CA ALA A 27 30.96 -1.23 3.39
C ALA A 27 29.57 -1.27 4.05
N VAL A 28 28.51 -1.24 3.23
CA VAL A 28 27.11 -1.27 3.71
C VAL A 28 26.41 -2.50 3.16
N GLN A 29 25.66 -3.20 4.01
CA GLN A 29 24.72 -4.23 3.61
C GLN A 29 23.35 -3.96 4.25
N VAL A 30 22.29 -3.94 3.46
CA VAL A 30 20.93 -3.75 3.97
C VAL A 30 20.28 -5.12 4.13
N PHE A 31 20.02 -5.54 5.37
CA PHE A 31 19.27 -6.77 5.64
C PHE A 31 17.76 -6.51 5.68
N ARG A 32 17.35 -5.37 6.21
CA ARG A 32 15.96 -4.91 6.26
C ARG A 32 15.93 -3.39 6.16
N SER A 33 15.11 -2.85 5.24
CA SER A 33 14.92 -1.41 5.04
C SER A 33 14.17 -0.69 6.16
N GLY A 34 13.57 -1.44 7.08
CA GLY A 34 12.69 -0.93 8.14
C GLY A 34 11.23 -0.75 7.69
N HIS A 35 10.40 -0.30 8.65
CA HIS A 35 9.00 0.05 8.46
C HIS A 35 8.88 1.56 8.23
N ALA A 36 8.15 1.97 7.19
CA ALA A 36 7.92 3.39 6.92
C ALA A 36 7.15 4.03 8.09
N ASN A 37 7.67 5.13 8.61
CA ASN A 37 7.03 5.94 9.63
C ASN A 37 6.11 6.96 8.97
N HIS A 38 4.88 7.06 9.45
CA HIS A 38 3.90 8.06 9.00
C HIS A 38 3.62 9.12 10.07
N HIS A 39 4.37 9.08 11.18
CA HIS A 39 4.29 10.01 12.29
C HIS A 39 5.57 10.85 12.38
N ALA A 40 5.68 11.67 13.42
CA ALA A 40 6.90 12.42 13.68
C ALA A 40 8.09 11.49 13.96
N GLY A 41 9.30 11.99 13.67
CA GLY A 41 10.55 11.25 13.83
C GLY A 41 11.06 10.70 12.49
N PRO A 42 12.03 9.78 12.54
CA PRO A 42 12.72 9.32 11.34
C PRO A 42 11.82 8.59 10.34
N ASP A 43 12.20 8.61 9.06
CA ASP A 43 11.40 8.08 7.96
C ASP A 43 11.16 6.57 8.01
N PHE A 44 12.14 5.79 8.47
CA PHE A 44 12.05 4.34 8.57
C PHE A 44 12.52 3.86 9.94
N LEU A 45 11.69 3.09 10.63
CA LEU A 45 11.99 2.52 11.94
C LEU A 45 12.42 1.04 11.80
N GLU A 46 13.19 0.55 12.76
CA GLU A 46 13.59 -0.87 12.86
C GLU A 46 14.29 -1.41 11.59
N SER A 47 15.09 -0.56 10.97
CA SER A 47 16.00 -0.97 9.89
C SER A 47 17.13 -1.81 10.46
N ARG A 48 17.57 -2.81 9.68
CA ARG A 48 18.70 -3.67 10.03
C ARG A 48 19.74 -3.61 8.94
N VAL A 49 20.90 -3.05 9.27
CA VAL A 49 21.98 -2.78 8.32
C VAL A 49 23.32 -3.23 8.91
N ASN A 50 24.21 -3.75 8.08
CA ASN A 50 25.62 -3.91 8.43
C ASN A 50 26.41 -2.72 7.89
N ILE A 51 27.24 -2.11 8.73
CA ILE A 51 28.17 -1.05 8.35
C ILE A 51 29.55 -1.47 8.85
N ASP A 52 30.47 -1.72 7.90
CA ASP A 52 31.86 -2.14 8.14
C ASP A 52 32.00 -3.36 9.07
N GLY A 53 31.14 -4.36 8.89
CA GLY A 53 31.16 -5.59 9.68
C GLY A 53 30.33 -5.53 10.96
N LEU A 54 29.87 -4.35 11.40
CA LEU A 54 29.00 -4.20 12.57
C LEU A 54 27.53 -4.15 12.16
N GLU A 55 26.69 -4.99 12.78
CA GLU A 55 25.24 -4.98 12.58
C GLU A 55 24.56 -3.93 13.47
N TRP A 56 23.77 -3.07 12.85
CA TRP A 56 23.00 -2.01 13.48
C TRP A 56 21.51 -2.29 13.32
N ASN A 57 20.78 -2.06 14.41
CA ASN A 57 19.32 -2.02 14.42
C ASN A 57 18.90 -0.61 14.86
N GLY A 58 18.18 0.11 14.01
CA GLY A 58 17.80 1.49 14.31
C GLY A 58 17.01 2.14 13.18
N ALA A 59 16.93 3.47 13.22
CA ALA A 59 16.20 4.23 12.24
C ALA A 59 17.04 4.58 11.00
N VAL A 60 16.36 4.82 9.88
CA VAL A 60 16.95 5.37 8.66
C VAL A 60 16.20 6.64 8.32
N GLU A 61 16.97 7.69 8.03
CA GLU A 61 16.46 8.96 7.57
C GLU A 61 16.79 9.16 6.09
N ILE A 62 15.90 9.79 5.33
CA ILE A 62 16.06 9.97 3.89
C ILE A 62 15.91 11.44 3.50
N HIS A 63 16.89 11.97 2.78
CA HIS A 63 16.82 13.33 2.25
C HIS A 63 17.32 13.42 0.80
N LEU A 64 17.02 14.52 0.11
CA LEU A 64 17.67 14.78 -1.18
C LEU A 64 19.16 15.06 -1.00
N ARG A 65 19.53 15.84 0.01
CA ARG A 65 20.91 16.24 0.29
C ARG A 65 21.28 15.93 1.73
N SER A 66 22.55 15.67 1.99
CA SER A 66 23.01 15.51 3.38
C SER A 66 22.86 16.80 4.18
N SER A 67 22.98 17.97 3.54
CA SER A 67 22.75 19.28 4.17
C SER A 67 21.33 19.51 4.69
N ASP A 68 20.34 18.78 4.16
CA ASP A 68 18.95 18.89 4.63
C ASP A 68 18.79 18.39 6.08
N TRP A 69 19.69 17.53 6.56
CA TRP A 69 19.73 17.11 7.97
C TRP A 69 19.81 18.30 8.94
N VAL A 70 20.69 19.26 8.63
CA VAL A 70 20.87 20.48 9.42
C VAL A 70 19.73 21.45 9.16
N ARG A 71 19.26 21.55 7.91
CA ARG A 71 18.15 22.43 7.51
C ARG A 71 16.87 22.10 8.29
N HIS A 72 16.61 20.82 8.50
CA HIS A 72 15.47 20.31 9.26
C HIS A 72 15.73 20.24 10.77
N ARG A 73 16.92 20.64 11.23
CA ARG A 73 17.33 20.69 12.64
C ARG A 73 17.34 19.32 13.34
N HIS A 74 17.51 18.24 12.60
CA HIS A 74 17.57 16.88 13.16
C HIS A 74 18.76 16.70 14.12
N SER A 75 19.86 17.44 13.91
CA SER A 75 20.99 17.46 14.84
C SER A 75 20.65 17.89 16.27
N GLN A 76 19.52 18.58 16.48
CA GLN A 76 19.09 19.12 17.78
C GLN A 76 17.86 18.38 18.34
N ASP A 77 17.38 17.36 17.63
CA ASP A 77 16.17 16.63 17.97
C ASP A 77 16.53 15.21 18.44
N PRO A 78 16.31 14.89 19.74
CA PRO A 78 16.60 13.57 20.29
C PRO A 78 15.89 12.41 19.58
N ALA A 79 14.76 12.67 18.89
CA ALA A 79 14.07 11.63 18.12
C ALA A 79 14.95 11.03 17.01
N TYR A 80 15.93 11.78 16.51
CA TYR A 80 16.80 11.39 15.40
C TYR A 80 18.13 10.79 15.86
N GLU A 81 18.41 10.72 17.17
CA GLU A 81 19.61 10.04 17.69
C GLU A 81 19.62 8.53 17.38
N THR A 82 18.44 7.96 17.13
CA THR A 82 18.28 6.55 16.75
C THR A 82 18.62 6.26 15.28
N VAL A 83 18.91 7.28 14.48
CA VAL A 83 19.24 7.14 13.05
C VAL A 83 20.63 6.52 12.89
N VAL A 84 20.66 5.26 12.44
CA VAL A 84 21.90 4.51 12.24
C VAL A 84 22.52 4.75 10.86
N LEU A 85 21.71 5.17 9.88
CA LEU A 85 22.14 5.43 8.51
C LEU A 85 21.29 6.57 7.91
N HIS A 86 21.95 7.57 7.34
CA HIS A 86 21.30 8.64 6.58
C HIS A 86 21.42 8.35 5.09
N VAL A 87 20.31 8.13 4.41
CA VAL A 87 20.28 7.82 2.99
C VAL A 87 19.97 9.10 2.22
N VAL A 88 20.80 9.43 1.23
CA VAL A 88 20.64 10.67 0.46
C VAL A 88 20.69 10.41 -1.03
N TRP A 89 20.09 11.30 -1.82
CA TRP A 89 20.37 11.29 -3.25
C TRP A 89 21.78 11.79 -3.54
N GLU A 90 22.17 12.92 -2.96
CA GLU A 90 23.46 13.58 -3.18
C GLU A 90 24.10 13.90 -1.83
N HIS A 91 25.33 13.46 -1.61
CA HIS A 91 26.12 13.84 -0.44
C HIS A 91 26.83 15.16 -0.72
N ASP A 92 26.46 16.24 -0.03
CA ASP A 92 26.99 17.60 -0.25
C ASP A 92 27.73 18.19 0.95
N GLN A 93 27.54 17.63 2.15
CA GLN A 93 28.34 17.93 3.34
C GLN A 93 28.46 16.74 4.29
N ASP A 94 29.57 16.67 5.03
CA ASP A 94 29.71 15.74 6.14
C ASP A 94 28.90 16.17 7.36
N LEU A 95 28.38 15.19 8.09
CA LEU A 95 27.52 15.40 9.26
C LEU A 95 28.13 14.71 10.47
N THR A 96 28.02 15.38 11.61
CA THR A 96 28.44 14.84 12.91
C THR A 96 27.23 14.66 13.81
N ARG A 97 27.19 13.53 14.51
CA ARG A 97 26.21 13.25 15.56
C ARG A 97 26.52 14.04 16.84
N ALA A 98 25.60 14.04 17.78
CA ALA A 98 25.76 14.73 19.07
C ALA A 98 26.95 14.18 19.89
N ASP A 99 27.31 12.91 19.71
CA ASP A 99 28.46 12.25 20.37
C ASP A 99 29.81 12.55 19.68
N GLY A 100 29.83 13.34 18.60
CA GLY A 100 31.04 13.66 17.84
C GLY A 100 31.41 12.62 16.77
N SER A 101 30.69 11.51 16.66
CA SER A 101 30.91 10.54 15.59
C SER A 101 30.36 11.05 14.25
N LEU A 102 30.95 10.59 13.15
CA LEU A 102 30.42 10.89 11.81
C LEU A 102 29.12 10.13 11.58
N MET A 103 28.09 10.80 11.05
CA MET A 103 26.88 10.12 10.59
C MET A 103 27.22 9.27 9.36
N PRO A 104 26.93 7.96 9.37
CA PRO A 104 27.04 7.14 8.18
C PRO A 104 26.05 7.63 7.12
N VAL A 105 26.55 8.07 5.96
CA VAL A 105 25.72 8.56 4.84
C VAL A 105 25.82 7.61 3.65
N LEU A 106 24.69 7.16 3.10
CA LEU A 106 24.63 6.36 1.87
C LEU A 106 24.08 7.19 0.71
N GLU A 107 24.90 7.44 -0.31
CA GLU A 107 24.49 8.15 -1.53
C GLU A 107 23.89 7.19 -2.58
N LEU A 108 22.68 7.51 -3.04
CA LEU A 108 21.95 6.66 -3.99
C LEU A 108 22.09 7.07 -5.46
N ARG A 109 22.51 8.30 -5.78
CA ARG A 109 22.53 8.80 -7.17
C ARG A 109 23.28 7.91 -8.15
N GLN A 110 24.35 7.25 -7.70
CA GLN A 110 25.15 6.34 -8.52
C GLN A 110 24.76 4.86 -8.38
N ARG A 111 23.77 4.56 -7.52
CA ARG A 111 23.37 3.18 -7.16
C ARG A 111 22.01 2.79 -7.72
N VAL A 112 21.30 3.73 -8.35
CA VAL A 112 19.98 3.51 -8.94
C VAL A 112 20.08 3.61 -10.46
N ASP A 113 19.41 2.70 -11.17
CA ASP A 113 19.26 2.77 -12.62
C ASP A 113 18.55 4.09 -13.02
N PRO A 114 19.19 4.99 -13.78
CA PRO A 114 18.57 6.23 -14.22
C PRO A 114 17.27 6.01 -15.00
N ALA A 115 17.17 4.90 -15.76
CA ALA A 115 15.96 4.57 -16.49
C ALA A 115 14.80 4.21 -15.55
N LEU A 116 15.09 3.57 -14.41
CA LEU A 116 14.09 3.30 -13.36
C LEU A 116 13.58 4.61 -12.75
N VAL A 117 14.49 5.52 -12.37
CA VAL A 117 14.14 6.84 -11.81
C VAL A 117 13.22 7.58 -12.76
N GLN A 118 13.56 7.60 -14.05
CA GLN A 118 12.74 8.26 -15.08
C GLN A 118 11.35 7.62 -15.20
N ARG A 119 11.25 6.29 -15.21
CA ARG A 119 9.95 5.58 -15.23
C ARG A 119 9.10 5.91 -14.00
N CYS A 120 9.69 5.90 -12.81
CA CYS A 120 8.97 6.25 -11.57
C CYS A 120 8.48 7.70 -11.59
N LEU A 121 9.32 8.64 -12.03
CA LEU A 121 8.93 10.05 -12.15
C LEU A 121 7.80 10.25 -13.18
N GLN A 122 7.82 9.50 -14.29
CA GLN A 122 6.70 9.52 -15.24
C GLN A 122 5.41 9.06 -14.57
N LEU A 123 5.45 7.94 -13.84
CA LEU A 123 4.26 7.40 -13.16
C LEU A 123 3.73 8.35 -12.06
N ILE A 124 4.62 8.95 -11.24
CA ILE A 124 4.24 9.85 -10.14
C ILE A 124 3.63 11.15 -10.68
N ASN A 125 4.16 11.68 -11.79
CA ASN A 125 3.70 12.96 -12.35
C ASN A 125 2.49 12.82 -13.28
N HIS A 126 2.03 11.60 -13.58
CA HIS A 126 0.86 11.37 -14.41
C HIS A 126 -0.44 11.55 -13.61
N LEU A 127 -1.34 12.41 -14.12
CA LEU A 127 -2.65 12.71 -13.52
C LEU A 127 -3.73 11.66 -13.81
N GLU A 128 -3.39 10.54 -14.45
CA GLU A 128 -4.35 9.50 -14.81
C GLU A 128 -4.75 8.69 -13.57
N ALA A 129 -6.01 8.24 -13.51
CA ALA A 129 -6.51 7.44 -12.38
C ALA A 129 -5.71 6.14 -12.16
N ILE A 130 -5.20 5.56 -13.25
CA ILE A 130 -4.26 4.43 -13.23
C ILE A 130 -3.01 4.88 -13.99
N PRO A 131 -1.92 5.26 -13.29
CA PRO A 131 -0.73 5.84 -13.92
C PRO A 131 -0.08 4.99 -15.01
N CYS A 132 -0.21 3.66 -14.92
CA CYS A 132 0.38 2.71 -15.86
C CYS A 132 -0.60 2.21 -16.94
N GLN A 133 -1.83 2.75 -17.05
CA GLN A 133 -2.87 2.18 -17.93
C GLN A 133 -2.43 2.04 -19.39
N ARG A 134 -1.64 2.97 -19.91
CA ARG A 134 -1.14 2.95 -21.30
C ARG A 134 -0.12 1.82 -21.55
N GLN A 135 0.48 1.27 -20.50
CA GLN A 135 1.47 0.21 -20.59
C GLN A 135 0.84 -1.19 -20.63
N ILE A 136 -0.48 -1.32 -20.39
CA ILE A 136 -1.14 -2.63 -20.33
C ILE A 136 -0.99 -3.42 -21.63
N GLY A 137 -1.00 -2.73 -22.78
CA GLY A 137 -0.81 -3.35 -24.09
C GLY A 137 0.61 -3.89 -24.35
N MET A 138 1.59 -3.53 -23.51
CA MET A 138 2.95 -4.09 -23.56
C MET A 138 3.07 -5.40 -22.78
N VAL A 139 2.08 -5.72 -21.94
CA VAL A 139 2.05 -6.94 -21.14
C VAL A 139 1.48 -8.08 -21.98
N LYS A 140 2.12 -9.25 -21.94
CA LYS A 140 1.63 -10.44 -22.66
C LYS A 140 0.24 -10.81 -22.15
N GLU A 141 -0.67 -11.12 -23.08
CA GLU A 141 -2.06 -11.48 -22.77
C GLU A 141 -2.16 -12.61 -21.72
N ILE A 142 -1.32 -13.64 -21.82
CA ILE A 142 -1.29 -14.74 -20.86
C ILE A 142 -0.96 -14.28 -19.42
N THR A 143 -0.11 -13.27 -19.28
CA THR A 143 0.22 -12.70 -17.96
C THR A 143 -0.97 -11.94 -17.40
N ILE A 144 -1.71 -11.20 -18.24
CA ILE A 144 -2.93 -10.51 -17.83
C ILE A 144 -3.98 -11.52 -17.35
N LEU A 145 -4.28 -12.53 -18.16
CA LEU A 145 -5.29 -13.55 -17.83
C LEU A 145 -4.95 -14.31 -16.55
N SER A 146 -3.73 -14.84 -16.45
CA SER A 146 -3.28 -15.57 -15.26
C SER A 146 -3.29 -14.71 -13.99
N THR A 147 -2.98 -13.42 -14.09
CA THR A 147 -3.05 -12.48 -12.96
C THR A 147 -4.51 -12.22 -12.57
N LEU A 148 -5.41 -12.03 -13.54
CA LEU A 148 -6.84 -11.85 -13.28
C LEU A 148 -7.45 -13.08 -12.59
N ASP A 149 -7.11 -14.29 -13.04
CA ASP A 149 -7.58 -15.54 -12.42
C ASP A 149 -7.10 -15.65 -10.98
N LYS A 150 -5.81 -15.38 -10.74
CA LYS A 150 -5.24 -15.37 -9.39
C LYS A 150 -5.94 -14.34 -8.49
N MET A 151 -6.13 -13.12 -8.97
CA MET A 151 -6.80 -12.06 -8.21
C MET A 151 -8.28 -12.38 -7.94
N ALA A 152 -8.97 -13.04 -8.89
CA ALA A 152 -10.34 -13.48 -8.71
C ALA A 152 -10.44 -14.54 -7.60
N LEU A 153 -9.51 -15.51 -7.57
CA LEU A 153 -9.43 -16.51 -6.52
C LEU A 153 -9.13 -15.90 -5.15
N GLU A 154 -8.09 -15.05 -5.05
CA GLU A 154 -7.76 -14.34 -3.81
C GLU A 154 -8.93 -13.50 -3.28
N ARG A 155 -9.68 -12.86 -4.20
CA ARG A 155 -10.89 -12.12 -3.84
C ARG A 155 -12.01 -13.04 -3.35
N LEU A 156 -12.20 -14.20 -3.98
CA LEU A 156 -13.19 -15.19 -3.55
C LEU A 156 -12.85 -15.72 -2.16
N GLU A 157 -11.60 -16.10 -1.92
CA GLU A 157 -11.13 -16.58 -0.61
C GLU A 157 -11.31 -15.53 0.48
N ARG A 158 -10.92 -14.27 0.21
CA ARG A 158 -11.11 -13.17 1.15
C ARG A 158 -12.59 -12.97 1.49
N LYS A 159 -13.47 -12.97 0.48
CA LYS A 159 -14.93 -12.88 0.69
C LYS A 159 -15.47 -14.08 1.47
N ALA A 160 -15.01 -15.28 1.17
CA ALA A 160 -15.45 -16.47 1.88
C ALA A 160 -15.08 -16.38 3.37
N ARG A 161 -13.82 -16.02 3.69
CA ARG A 161 -13.33 -15.90 5.07
C ARG A 161 -13.97 -14.75 5.84
N SER A 162 -14.11 -13.58 5.22
CA SER A 162 -14.62 -12.39 5.91
C SER A 162 -16.15 -12.36 6.06
N LEU A 163 -16.89 -13.04 5.18
CA LEU A 163 -18.36 -12.93 5.13
C LEU A 163 -19.06 -14.27 5.26
N VAL A 164 -18.75 -15.19 4.35
CA VAL A 164 -19.59 -16.37 4.13
C VAL A 164 -19.41 -17.39 5.25
N LEU A 165 -18.16 -17.66 5.65
CA LEU A 165 -17.86 -18.64 6.70
C LEU A 165 -18.38 -18.21 8.08
N PRO A 166 -18.17 -16.96 8.55
CA PRO A 166 -18.76 -16.52 9.83
C PRO A 166 -20.29 -16.53 9.81
N MET A 167 -20.92 -16.20 8.67
CA MET A 167 -22.38 -16.28 8.53
C MET A 167 -22.85 -17.74 8.60
N GLN A 168 -22.14 -18.65 7.94
CA GLN A 168 -22.48 -20.08 7.94
C GLN A 168 -22.41 -20.70 9.33
N GLU A 169 -21.42 -20.31 10.13
CA GLU A 169 -21.31 -20.72 11.52
C GLU A 169 -22.51 -20.24 12.36
N ARG A 170 -22.95 -18.99 12.17
CA ARG A 170 -24.16 -18.44 12.82
C ARG A 170 -25.43 -19.18 12.40
N CYS A 171 -25.51 -19.60 11.14
CA CYS A 171 -26.58 -20.41 10.58
C CYS A 171 -26.43 -21.91 10.90
N GLN A 172 -25.54 -22.29 11.84
CA GLN A 172 -25.33 -23.67 12.30
C GLN A 172 -25.00 -24.66 11.18
N GLY A 173 -24.36 -24.19 10.12
CA GLY A 173 -23.97 -25.02 8.99
C GLY A 173 -24.95 -25.05 7.82
N ASP A 174 -26.12 -24.41 7.93
CA ASP A 174 -27.13 -24.37 6.89
C ASP A 174 -26.77 -23.36 5.79
N TRP A 175 -26.42 -23.88 4.61
CA TRP A 175 -26.04 -23.07 3.45
C TRP A 175 -27.21 -22.32 2.81
N GLU A 176 -28.44 -22.82 2.92
CA GLU A 176 -29.62 -22.15 2.39
C GLU A 176 -29.93 -20.92 3.26
N GLU A 177 -29.97 -21.11 4.59
CA GLU A 177 -30.16 -20.00 5.53
C GLU A 177 -29.01 -18.98 5.42
N THR A 178 -27.77 -19.44 5.24
CA THR A 178 -26.61 -18.54 5.04
C THR A 178 -26.79 -17.66 3.80
N ALA A 179 -27.33 -18.21 2.71
CA ALA A 179 -27.56 -17.46 1.48
C ALA A 179 -28.68 -16.42 1.65
N TYR A 180 -29.74 -16.73 2.40
CA TYR A 180 -30.83 -15.79 2.69
C TYR A 180 -30.47 -14.74 3.74
N ALA A 181 -29.65 -15.10 4.74
CA ALA A 181 -29.17 -14.20 5.78
C ALA A 181 -28.14 -13.17 5.27
N ASP A 182 -27.67 -13.31 4.02
CA ASP A 182 -26.84 -12.30 3.37
C ASP A 182 -27.64 -11.00 3.16
N PRO A 183 -27.24 -9.87 3.76
CA PRO A 183 -27.96 -8.59 3.61
C PRO A 183 -28.10 -8.12 2.16
N ARG A 184 -27.20 -8.57 1.27
CA ARG A 184 -27.28 -8.29 -0.18
C ARG A 184 -28.49 -8.94 -0.80
N PHE A 185 -28.84 -10.15 -0.35
CA PHE A 185 -29.99 -10.89 -0.84
C PHE A 185 -31.29 -10.20 -0.39
N GLU A 186 -31.40 -9.82 0.88
CA GLU A 186 -32.57 -9.06 1.37
C GLU A 186 -32.72 -7.71 0.66
N LEU A 187 -31.62 -6.95 0.49
CA LEU A 187 -31.64 -5.67 -0.18
C LEU A 187 -32.04 -5.79 -1.65
N LEU A 188 -31.60 -6.86 -2.32
CA LEU A 188 -31.98 -7.20 -3.69
C LEU A 188 -33.48 -7.52 -3.80
N LEU A 189 -34.02 -8.29 -2.85
CA LEU A 189 -35.45 -8.57 -2.77
C LEU A 189 -36.27 -7.31 -2.51
N LEU A 190 -35.79 -6.41 -1.64
CA LEU A 190 -36.45 -5.13 -1.37
C LEU A 190 -36.45 -4.23 -2.61
N CYS A 191 -35.32 -4.11 -3.30
CA CYS A 191 -35.25 -3.40 -4.58
C CYS A 191 -36.25 -3.97 -5.59
N ARG A 192 -36.43 -5.30 -5.65
CA ARG A 192 -37.40 -5.93 -6.55
C ARG A 192 -38.85 -5.68 -6.18
N LYS A 193 -39.18 -5.71 -4.88
CA LYS A 193 -40.57 -5.57 -4.43
C LYS A 193 -41.05 -4.12 -4.40
N VAL A 194 -40.14 -3.17 -4.21
CA VAL A 194 -40.48 -1.77 -3.89
C VAL A 194 -40.16 -0.83 -5.05
N CYS A 195 -39.10 -1.08 -5.82
CA CYS A 195 -38.68 -0.15 -6.88
C CYS A 195 -39.43 -0.43 -8.19
N ALA A 196 -39.97 0.62 -8.79
CA ALA A 196 -40.63 0.57 -10.08
C ALA A 196 -39.65 0.69 -11.25
N ASN A 197 -38.43 1.16 -11.00
CA ASN A 197 -37.41 1.37 -12.03
C ASN A 197 -35.98 1.25 -11.47
N ARG A 198 -35.02 1.29 -12.39
CA ARG A 198 -33.58 1.17 -12.11
C ARG A 198 -33.04 2.26 -11.19
N GLU A 199 -33.44 3.53 -11.37
CA GLU A 199 -32.96 4.65 -10.56
C GLU A 199 -33.35 4.51 -9.10
N GLN A 200 -34.60 4.10 -8.83
CA GLN A 200 -35.08 3.83 -7.48
C GLN A 200 -34.32 2.66 -6.84
N ALA A 201 -34.05 1.60 -7.59
CA ALA A 201 -33.28 0.46 -7.10
C ALA A 201 -31.82 0.85 -6.78
N ASP A 202 -31.18 1.65 -7.64
CA ASP A 202 -29.83 2.15 -7.39
C ASP A 202 -29.77 3.07 -6.16
N PHE A 203 -30.76 3.95 -5.99
CA PHE A 203 -30.84 4.83 -4.82
C PHE A 203 -30.98 4.05 -3.51
N ILE A 204 -31.94 3.12 -3.44
CA ILE A 204 -32.17 2.30 -2.24
C ILE A 204 -30.94 1.43 -1.97
N TRP A 205 -30.38 0.79 -3.00
CA TRP A 205 -29.18 -0.02 -2.83
C TRP A 205 -28.02 0.79 -2.28
N GLN A 206 -27.72 1.95 -2.86
CA GLN A 206 -26.65 2.83 -2.38
C GLN A 206 -26.89 3.26 -0.93
N TYR A 207 -28.11 3.65 -0.59
CA TYR A 207 -28.44 4.10 0.76
C TYR A 207 -28.21 3.00 1.80
N TYR A 208 -28.81 1.82 1.62
CA TYR A 208 -28.71 0.73 2.58
C TYR A 208 -27.34 0.05 2.57
N SER A 209 -26.69 -0.07 1.41
CA SER A 209 -25.34 -0.62 1.36
C SER A 209 -24.35 0.23 2.16
N ASN A 210 -24.47 1.56 2.12
CA ASN A 210 -23.65 2.45 2.93
C ASN A 210 -23.92 2.26 4.43
N GLN A 211 -25.18 2.10 4.85
CA GLN A 211 -25.51 1.86 6.26
C GLN A 211 -24.98 0.51 6.77
N ILE A 212 -25.13 -0.56 5.98
CA ILE A 212 -24.59 -1.88 6.32
C ILE A 212 -23.06 -1.85 6.41
N ASN A 213 -22.39 -1.17 5.47
CA ASN A 213 -20.95 -1.00 5.52
C ASN A 213 -20.50 -0.30 6.81
N ILE A 214 -21.23 0.72 7.29
CA ILE A 214 -20.94 1.43 8.57
C ILE A 214 -21.07 0.48 9.77
N CYS A 215 -22.11 -0.35 9.81
CA CYS A 215 -22.31 -1.30 10.92
C CYS A 215 -21.22 -2.39 10.98
N LEU A 216 -20.62 -2.75 9.85
CA LEU A 216 -19.54 -3.76 9.78
C LEU A 216 -18.16 -3.20 10.15
N THR A 217 -18.01 -1.88 10.36
CA THR A 217 -16.71 -1.21 10.57
C THR A 217 -16.27 -1.04 12.05
N HIS A 218 -16.77 -1.83 13.00
CA HIS A 218 -16.41 -1.63 14.43
C HIS A 218 -15.03 -2.18 14.87
N ASP A 219 -14.32 -1.31 15.59
CA ASP A 219 -13.17 -1.34 16.51
C ASP A 219 -11.85 -2.07 16.21
N ASP A 220 -11.80 -3.16 15.43
CA ASP A 220 -10.55 -3.95 15.31
C ASP A 220 -9.91 -3.98 13.92
N GLY A 221 -10.21 -3.01 13.05
CA GLY A 221 -9.37 -2.74 11.87
C GLY A 221 -9.29 -3.84 10.80
N TYR A 222 -10.24 -4.78 10.74
CA TYR A 222 -10.28 -5.80 9.69
C TYR A 222 -11.38 -5.55 8.64
N ASP A 223 -10.95 -5.67 7.38
CA ASP A 223 -11.69 -5.73 6.10
C ASP A 223 -13.07 -5.04 6.06
N VAL A 224 -13.06 -3.77 5.65
CA VAL A 224 -14.26 -3.06 5.18
C VAL A 224 -14.91 -3.87 4.06
N ILE A 225 -16.02 -4.52 4.35
CA ILE A 225 -16.82 -5.16 3.30
C ILE A 225 -17.57 -4.05 2.57
N GLN A 226 -17.12 -3.69 1.37
CA GLN A 226 -17.93 -2.93 0.44
C GLN A 226 -18.85 -3.88 -0.34
N LEU A 227 -20.16 -3.76 -0.10
CA LEU A 227 -21.19 -4.53 -0.82
C LEU A 227 -21.16 -4.29 -2.35
N GLY A 228 -20.62 -3.14 -2.77
CA GLY A 228 -20.40 -2.79 -4.18
C GLY A 228 -21.68 -2.37 -4.90
N SER A 229 -21.62 -2.27 -6.24
CA SER A 229 -22.78 -1.95 -7.08
C SER A 229 -23.78 -3.11 -7.13
N ILE A 230 -25.07 -2.80 -7.29
CA ILE A 230 -26.15 -3.77 -7.55
C ILE A 230 -26.06 -4.42 -8.95
N THR A 231 -25.32 -3.83 -9.89
CA THR A 231 -25.27 -4.27 -11.29
C THR A 231 -24.94 -5.77 -11.49
N PRO A 232 -23.98 -6.38 -10.77
CA PRO A 232 -23.71 -7.82 -10.91
C PRO A 232 -24.89 -8.69 -10.47
N TRP A 233 -25.66 -8.24 -9.49
CA TRP A 233 -26.80 -8.96 -8.92
C TRP A 233 -28.01 -8.93 -9.85
N LEU A 234 -28.22 -7.83 -10.58
CA LEU A 234 -29.26 -7.73 -11.60
C LEU A 234 -29.12 -8.71 -12.77
N LYS A 235 -27.90 -9.25 -12.99
CA LYS A 235 -27.66 -10.23 -14.05
C LYS A 235 -28.13 -11.64 -13.68
N LEU A 236 -28.56 -11.87 -12.45
CA LEU A 236 -29.19 -13.13 -12.04
C LEU A 236 -30.58 -13.23 -12.71
N GLU A 237 -30.88 -14.38 -13.33
CA GLU A 237 -32.10 -14.59 -14.13
C GLU A 237 -33.41 -14.24 -13.39
N ALA A 238 -33.37 -14.24 -12.05
CA ALA A 238 -34.49 -13.91 -11.17
C ALA A 238 -34.92 -12.42 -11.14
N ILE A 239 -34.26 -11.50 -11.87
CA ILE A 239 -34.43 -10.03 -11.72
C ILE A 239 -34.72 -9.30 -13.05
N HIS A 240 -35.64 -9.84 -13.83
CA HIS A 240 -36.08 -9.23 -15.10
C HIS A 240 -36.92 -7.94 -14.95
N SER A 241 -37.48 -7.64 -13.78
CA SER A 241 -38.39 -6.48 -13.60
C SER A 241 -37.69 -5.14 -13.36
N ILE A 242 -36.37 -5.12 -13.12
CA ILE A 242 -35.57 -3.91 -12.77
C ILE A 242 -34.52 -3.61 -13.85
N THR A 243 -34.39 -4.45 -14.87
CA THR A 243 -33.36 -4.36 -15.92
C THR A 243 -33.75 -3.42 -17.06
N THR A 244 -35.02 -3.01 -17.14
CA THR A 244 -35.56 -1.94 -18.00
C THR A 244 -35.93 -0.73 -17.16
#